data_AF-A0A2V1BIE1-F1
#
_entry.id   AF-A0A2V1BIE1-F1
#
_cell.length_a   1.000
_cell.length_b   1.000
_cell.length_c   1.000
_cell.angle_alpha   90.00
_cell.angle_beta   90.00
_cell.angle_gamma   90.00
#
_symmetry.space_group_name_H-M   'P 1'
#
loop_
_entity.id
_entity.type
_entity.pdbx_description
1 polymer ?
#
loop_
_entity_poly.entity_id
_entity_poly.type
_entity_poly.pdbx_seq_one_letter_code
_entity_poly.pdbx_strand_id
1 'polypeptide(L)'
;MTFGIVLLGIFTYQSWRPARYERYPTPGSIGPKHQSRLLYNNATSWARQVGFDDTKWRIRIDDQALVPAHLYSTDEDRYQRWFRQRYPHLQEIIERHDYLRPSWLGSSQIAVPWDEQFHFAHCVLALRRYWVAKETGAHLCGRDIDYAHMKHCLDSLDEKAFPPGPMEDVGKGYRLWWQTKVCYD
;
A
#
# COMPACT_ATOMS: atom_id res chain seq x y z
N MET A 1 8.44 -62.13 -6.99
CA MET A 1 8.08 -60.82 -7.58
C MET A 1 7.25 -60.08 -6.56
N THR A 2 7.84 -59.09 -5.89
CA THR A 2 7.23 -58.37 -4.76
C THR A 2 6.80 -57.00 -5.29
N PHE A 3 5.50 -56.74 -5.36
CA PHE A 3 4.95 -55.45 -5.78
C PHE A 3 5.06 -54.47 -4.61
N GLY A 4 5.90 -53.43 -4.78
CA GLY A 4 5.98 -52.29 -3.86
C GLY A 4 4.85 -51.30 -4.15
N ILE A 5 4.01 -51.06 -3.15
CA ILE A 5 2.99 -50.01 -3.18
C ILE A 5 3.70 -48.66 -2.96
N VAL A 6 3.72 -47.82 -4.00
CA VAL A 6 4.17 -46.43 -3.90
C VAL A 6 3.04 -45.62 -3.26
N LEU A 7 3.21 -45.26 -1.99
CA LEU A 7 2.36 -44.28 -1.31
C LEU A 7 2.60 -42.90 -1.94
N LEU A 8 1.69 -42.49 -2.82
CA LEU A 8 1.56 -41.10 -3.28
C LEU A 8 1.16 -40.24 -2.08
N GLY A 9 2.16 -39.63 -1.44
CA GLY A 9 1.95 -38.60 -0.43
C GLY A 9 1.18 -37.43 -1.04
N ILE A 10 -0.08 -37.28 -0.64
CA ILE A 10 -0.86 -36.07 -0.89
C ILE A 10 -0.21 -34.97 -0.05
N PHE A 11 0.64 -34.16 -0.68
CA PHE A 11 1.06 -32.88 -0.13
C PHE A 11 -0.18 -31.99 -0.08
N THR A 12 -0.86 -31.97 1.07
CA THR A 12 -1.82 -30.92 1.38
C THR A 12 -1.01 -29.62 1.48
N TYR A 13 -1.08 -28.81 0.42
CA TYR A 13 -0.57 -27.45 0.44
C TYR A 13 -1.25 -26.72 1.59
N GLN A 14 -0.53 -26.52 2.67
CA GLN A 14 -0.98 -25.69 3.77
C GLN A 14 -1.03 -24.27 3.24
N SER A 15 -2.23 -23.86 2.80
CA SER A 15 -2.50 -22.49 2.36
C SER A 15 -2.00 -21.55 3.43
N TRP A 16 -1.07 -20.66 3.09
CA TRP A 16 -0.64 -19.61 3.98
C TRP A 16 -1.88 -18.80 4.40
N ARG A 17 -2.25 -18.93 5.68
CA ARG A 17 -3.12 -17.98 6.35
C ARG A 17 -2.20 -17.16 7.22
N PRO A 18 -1.86 -15.90 6.88
CA PRO A 18 -1.24 -15.05 7.87
C PRO A 18 -2.15 -15.10 9.09
N ALA A 19 -1.59 -15.19 10.30
CA ALA A 19 -2.35 -14.84 11.49
C ALA A 19 -3.04 -13.51 11.16
N ARG A 20 -4.38 -13.49 11.17
CA ARG A 20 -5.19 -12.38 10.66
C ARG A 20 -4.99 -11.18 11.58
N TYR A 21 -3.88 -10.49 11.41
CA TYR A 21 -3.58 -9.27 12.11
C TYR A 21 -4.31 -8.15 11.37
N GLU A 22 -5.44 -7.74 11.93
CA GLU A 22 -6.17 -6.57 11.47
C GLU A 22 -5.43 -5.32 11.93
N ARG A 23 -4.54 -4.81 11.07
CA ARG A 23 -3.79 -3.59 11.36
C ARG A 23 -4.71 -2.37 11.56
N TYR A 24 -5.84 -2.35 10.86
CA TYR A 24 -6.80 -1.26 10.88
C TYR A 24 -8.21 -1.85 11.04
N PRO A 25 -8.86 -1.73 12.21
CA PRO A 25 -10.24 -2.18 12.39
C PRO A 25 -11.19 -1.43 11.46
N THR A 26 -12.08 -2.16 10.79
CA THR A 26 -13.02 -1.58 9.80
C THR A 26 -14.50 -1.91 10.10
N PRO A 27 -14.97 -1.81 11.36
CA PRO A 27 -16.30 -2.24 11.74
C PRO A 27 -17.39 -1.47 11.00
N GLY A 28 -18.38 -2.18 10.44
CA GLY A 28 -19.54 -1.58 9.77
C GLY A 28 -19.26 -0.86 8.44
N SER A 29 -18.01 -0.85 7.97
CA SER A 29 -17.63 -0.24 6.70
C SER A 29 -17.79 -1.21 5.52
N ILE A 30 -17.69 -0.70 4.29
CA ILE A 30 -17.76 -1.45 3.03
C ILE A 30 -16.39 -1.39 2.36
N GLY A 31 -15.75 -2.54 2.13
CA GLY A 31 -14.43 -2.62 1.51
C GLY A 31 -13.46 -3.54 2.27
N PRO A 32 -12.19 -3.56 1.84
CA PRO A 32 -11.19 -4.54 2.26
C PRO A 32 -10.96 -4.61 3.77
N LYS A 33 -11.31 -5.75 4.38
CA LYS A 33 -11.23 -5.93 5.85
C LYS A 33 -9.84 -6.10 6.40
N HIS A 34 -8.88 -6.46 5.56
CA HIS A 34 -7.53 -6.80 5.98
C HIS A 34 -6.50 -5.95 5.25
N GLN A 35 -5.40 -5.65 5.94
CA GLN A 35 -4.20 -5.12 5.32
C GLN A 35 -2.99 -5.91 5.83
N SER A 36 -2.22 -6.47 4.89
CA SER A 36 -0.96 -7.16 5.19
C SER A 36 0.21 -6.44 4.52
N ARG A 37 1.39 -6.52 5.14
CA ARG A 37 2.64 -6.05 4.53
C ARG A 37 3.32 -7.20 3.78
N LEU A 38 3.75 -6.94 2.55
CA LEU A 38 4.68 -7.82 1.86
C LEU A 38 6.11 -7.52 2.31
N LEU A 39 6.79 -8.60 2.66
CA LEU A 39 8.15 -8.66 3.13
C LEU A 39 8.91 -9.63 2.23
N TYR A 40 10.24 -9.56 2.24
CA TYR A 40 11.07 -10.44 1.43
C TYR A 40 10.71 -11.94 1.60
N ASN A 41 10.32 -12.36 2.81
CA ASN A 41 10.03 -13.75 3.14
C ASN A 41 8.62 -14.23 2.72
N ASN A 42 7.66 -13.32 2.46
CA ASN A 42 6.28 -13.69 2.12
C ASN A 42 5.85 -13.25 0.71
N ALA A 43 6.68 -12.46 0.02
CA ALA A 43 6.34 -11.91 -1.28
C ALA A 43 6.18 -13.02 -2.35
N THR A 44 7.06 -14.03 -2.37
CA THR A 44 6.96 -15.17 -3.31
C THR A 44 5.67 -15.97 -3.13
N SER A 45 5.28 -16.26 -1.89
CA SER A 45 4.06 -17.03 -1.63
C SER A 45 2.82 -16.24 -2.02
N TRP A 46 2.79 -14.93 -1.70
CA TRP A 46 1.69 -14.05 -2.07
C TRP A 46 1.55 -13.92 -3.59
N ALA A 47 2.66 -13.66 -4.28
CA ALA A 47 2.74 -13.58 -5.73
C ALA A 47 2.13 -14.80 -6.45
N ARG A 48 2.49 -16.01 -5.98
CA ARG A 48 1.97 -17.27 -6.53
C ARG A 48 0.49 -17.48 -6.25
N GLN A 49 0.00 -17.05 -5.09
CA GLN A 49 -1.38 -17.24 -4.68
C GLN A 49 -2.34 -16.32 -5.44
N VAL A 50 -1.96 -15.06 -5.58
CA VAL A 50 -2.86 -14.02 -6.09
C VAL A 50 -2.83 -13.95 -7.62
N GLY A 51 -1.70 -14.33 -8.23
CA GLY A 51 -1.45 -14.13 -9.66
C GLY A 51 -1.30 -12.65 -9.93
N PHE A 52 -0.14 -12.22 -10.43
CA PHE A 52 0.08 -10.82 -10.80
C PHE A 52 -0.87 -10.45 -11.93
N ASP A 53 -1.95 -9.78 -11.58
CA ASP A 53 -3.03 -9.45 -12.46
C ASP A 53 -3.43 -8.00 -12.19
N ASP A 54 -2.91 -7.11 -13.03
CA ASP A 54 -3.18 -5.67 -12.96
C ASP A 54 -4.66 -5.35 -13.21
N THR A 55 -5.44 -6.31 -13.73
CA THR A 55 -6.90 -6.19 -13.82
C THR A 55 -7.58 -6.40 -12.47
N LYS A 56 -6.91 -7.06 -11.52
CA LYS A 56 -7.40 -7.31 -10.16
C LYS A 56 -6.82 -6.37 -9.13
N TRP A 57 -5.58 -5.93 -9.32
CA TRP A 57 -4.84 -5.13 -8.34
C TRP A 57 -4.28 -3.87 -8.96
N ARG A 58 -4.38 -2.76 -8.23
CA ARG A 58 -3.70 -1.51 -8.58
C ARG A 58 -2.88 -1.03 -7.39
N ILE A 59 -1.69 -0.52 -7.68
CA ILE A 59 -0.84 0.12 -6.67
C ILE A 59 -1.28 1.58 -6.46
N ARG A 60 -1.34 1.99 -5.20
CA ARG A 60 -1.36 3.39 -4.77
C ARG A 60 0.06 3.79 -4.42
N ILE A 61 0.61 4.75 -5.15
CA ILE A 61 2.01 5.19 -4.99
C ILE A 61 2.22 5.85 -3.62
N ASP A 62 1.29 6.73 -3.24
CA ASP A 62 1.38 7.52 -2.02
C ASP A 62 1.33 6.66 -0.75
N ASP A 63 0.50 5.62 -0.74
CA ASP A 63 0.35 4.69 0.37
C ASP A 63 1.25 3.44 0.27
N GLN A 64 1.88 3.22 -0.90
CA GLN A 64 2.61 2.00 -1.25
C GLN A 64 1.73 0.75 -1.06
N ALA A 65 0.46 0.85 -1.44
CA ALA A 65 -0.55 -0.16 -1.15
C ALA A 65 -1.18 -0.72 -2.44
N LEU A 66 -1.16 -2.04 -2.58
CA LEU A 66 -2.00 -2.76 -3.53
C LEU A 66 -3.43 -2.79 -3.02
N VAL A 67 -4.34 -2.32 -3.86
CA VAL A 67 -5.79 -2.28 -3.60
C VAL A 67 -6.55 -2.99 -4.72
N PRO A 68 -7.77 -3.50 -4.47
CA PRO A 68 -8.57 -4.11 -5.51
C PRO A 68 -8.92 -3.11 -6.62
N ALA A 69 -8.63 -3.48 -7.87
CA ALA A 69 -8.82 -2.60 -9.02
C ALA A 69 -10.27 -2.15 -9.21
N HIS A 70 -11.24 -3.01 -8.88
CA HIS A 70 -12.66 -2.72 -9.01
C HIS A 70 -13.17 -1.65 -8.02
N LEU A 71 -12.42 -1.35 -6.96
CA LEU A 71 -12.75 -0.27 -6.01
C LEU A 71 -12.09 1.06 -6.41
N TYR A 72 -11.24 1.07 -7.44
CA TYR A 72 -10.43 2.20 -7.85
C TYR A 72 -11.28 3.23 -8.62
N SER A 73 -11.64 4.33 -7.96
CA SER A 73 -12.47 5.38 -8.55
C SER A 73 -11.72 6.22 -9.60
N THR A 74 -12.47 6.93 -10.44
CA THR A 74 -11.92 7.91 -11.39
C THR A 74 -11.11 9.00 -10.69
N ASP A 75 -11.56 9.42 -9.51
CA ASP A 75 -10.89 10.41 -8.67
C ASP A 75 -9.53 9.88 -8.17
N GLU A 76 -9.51 8.64 -7.68
CA GLU A 76 -8.28 7.96 -7.28
C GLU A 76 -7.30 7.84 -8.47
N ASP A 77 -7.79 7.43 -9.64
CA ASP A 77 -6.95 7.35 -10.85
C ASP A 77 -6.35 8.70 -11.26
N ARG A 78 -7.13 9.79 -11.16
CA ARG A 78 -6.61 11.14 -11.42
C ARG A 78 -5.40 11.47 -10.54
N TYR A 79 -5.48 11.26 -9.24
CA TYR A 79 -4.37 11.58 -8.33
C TYR A 79 -3.18 10.64 -8.54
N GLN A 80 -3.43 9.37 -8.80
CA GLN A 80 -2.37 8.37 -9.00
C GLN A 80 -1.66 8.60 -10.35
N ARG A 81 -2.35 9.16 -11.36
CA ARG A 81 -1.68 9.67 -12.57
C ARG A 81 -0.77 10.84 -12.27
N TRP A 82 -1.16 11.76 -11.39
CA TRP A 82 -0.29 12.86 -10.97
C TRP A 82 0.98 12.36 -10.27
N PHE A 83 0.88 11.39 -9.36
CA PHE A 83 2.07 10.78 -8.72
C PHE A 83 3.00 10.13 -9.75
N ARG A 84 2.45 9.39 -10.73
CA ARG A 84 3.24 8.77 -11.80
C ARG A 84 4.00 9.78 -12.64
N GLN A 85 3.37 10.91 -12.97
CA GLN A 85 3.98 11.97 -13.76
C GLN A 85 5.06 12.73 -12.98
N ARG A 86 4.81 13.00 -11.70
CA ARG A 86 5.73 13.79 -10.87
C ARG A 86 6.92 12.99 -10.33
N TYR A 87 6.74 11.68 -10.09
CA TYR A 87 7.77 10.80 -9.52
C TYR A 87 8.02 9.60 -10.45
N PRO A 88 8.63 9.80 -11.63
CA PRO A 88 8.81 8.75 -12.62
C PRO A 88 9.63 7.56 -12.11
N HIS A 89 10.57 7.79 -11.18
CA HIS A 89 11.33 6.70 -10.55
C HIS A 89 10.46 5.74 -9.72
N LEU A 90 9.34 6.23 -9.14
CA LEU A 90 8.38 5.35 -8.45
C LEU A 90 7.52 4.59 -9.45
N GLN A 91 7.24 5.20 -10.61
CA GLN A 91 6.55 4.52 -11.70
C GLN A 91 7.42 3.38 -12.29
N GLU A 92 8.74 3.56 -12.40
CA GLU A 92 9.65 2.49 -12.84
C GLU A 92 9.61 1.27 -11.89
N ILE A 93 9.53 1.50 -10.58
CA ILE A 93 9.36 0.41 -9.58
C ILE A 93 8.08 -0.37 -9.88
N ILE A 94 7.01 0.33 -10.27
CA ILE A 94 5.72 -0.28 -10.57
C ILE A 94 5.80 -1.10 -11.86
N GLU A 95 6.31 -0.52 -12.94
CA GLU A 95 6.41 -1.18 -14.25
C GLU A 95 7.27 -2.44 -14.20
N ARG A 96 8.35 -2.41 -13.40
CA ARG A 96 9.24 -3.57 -13.21
C ARG A 96 8.74 -4.55 -12.15
N HIS A 97 7.63 -4.24 -11.48
CA HIS A 97 7.07 -5.02 -10.37
C HIS A 97 8.04 -5.21 -9.20
N ASP A 98 8.97 -4.28 -9.01
CA ASP A 98 10.04 -4.35 -8.01
C ASP A 98 9.49 -4.47 -6.59
N TYR A 99 8.38 -3.79 -6.34
CA TYR A 99 7.63 -3.80 -5.09
C TYR A 99 7.08 -5.17 -4.68
N LEU A 100 7.20 -6.20 -5.54
CA LEU A 100 6.79 -7.58 -5.29
C LEU A 100 7.97 -8.56 -5.30
N ARG A 101 9.18 -8.10 -5.67
CA ARG A 101 10.36 -8.96 -5.76
C ARG A 101 10.98 -9.13 -4.37
N PRO A 102 11.11 -10.38 -3.86
CA PRO A 102 11.77 -10.63 -2.59
C PRO A 102 13.16 -10.00 -2.46
N SER A 103 13.95 -10.10 -3.53
CA SER A 103 15.31 -9.54 -3.59
C SER A 103 15.32 -8.03 -3.43
N TRP A 104 14.37 -7.33 -4.06
CA TRP A 104 14.23 -5.90 -3.93
C TRP A 104 13.74 -5.52 -2.53
N LEU A 105 12.65 -6.16 -2.05
CA LEU A 105 12.06 -5.92 -0.71
C LEU A 105 13.03 -6.20 0.46
N GLY A 106 14.06 -7.01 0.25
CA GLY A 106 15.13 -7.28 1.23
C GLY A 106 16.39 -6.43 1.06
N SER A 107 16.43 -5.52 0.08
CA SER A 107 17.62 -4.73 -0.26
C SER A 107 17.62 -3.33 0.34
N SER A 108 18.75 -2.62 0.26
CA SER A 108 18.83 -1.18 0.57
C SER A 108 18.18 -0.28 -0.49
N GLN A 109 17.88 -0.81 -1.68
CA GLN A 109 17.28 -0.06 -2.79
C GLN A 109 15.79 0.26 -2.58
N ILE A 110 15.19 -0.26 -1.52
CA ILE A 110 13.82 0.08 -1.12
C ILE A 110 13.68 1.52 -0.61
N ALA A 111 14.80 2.21 -0.33
CA ALA A 111 14.79 3.62 0.04
C ALA A 111 14.68 4.49 -1.22
N VAL A 112 13.52 5.08 -1.45
CA VAL A 112 13.20 5.88 -2.64
C VAL A 112 13.21 7.37 -2.32
N PRO A 113 13.66 8.23 -3.26
CA PRO A 113 13.61 9.67 -3.06
C PRO A 113 12.15 10.19 -3.09
N TRP A 114 11.87 11.18 -2.25
CA TRP A 114 10.62 11.93 -2.24
C TRP A 114 10.88 13.37 -1.75
N ASP A 115 9.95 14.28 -2.04
CA ASP A 115 9.99 15.68 -1.64
C ASP A 115 8.84 16.02 -0.68
N GLU A 116 8.82 17.24 -0.17
CA GLU A 116 7.70 17.70 0.68
C GLU A 116 6.37 17.66 -0.07
N GLN A 117 6.39 17.94 -1.37
CA GLN A 117 5.19 17.93 -2.20
C GLN A 117 4.53 16.55 -2.26
N PHE A 118 5.30 15.47 -2.20
CA PHE A 118 4.78 14.11 -2.05
C PHE A 118 4.03 13.96 -0.73
N HIS A 119 4.63 14.41 0.37
CA HIS A 119 4.02 14.33 1.69
C HIS A 119 2.71 15.12 1.75
N PHE A 120 2.71 16.37 1.27
CA PHE A 120 1.49 17.19 1.16
C PHE A 120 0.40 16.51 0.35
N ALA A 121 0.74 16.00 -0.83
CA ALA A 121 -0.23 15.33 -1.70
C ALA A 121 -0.81 14.07 -1.04
N HIS A 122 0.04 13.28 -0.35
CA HIS A 122 -0.38 12.12 0.42
C HIS A 122 -1.37 12.51 1.52
N CYS A 123 -1.03 13.50 2.37
CA CYS A 123 -1.90 13.91 3.48
C CYS A 123 -3.25 14.46 3.00
N VAL A 124 -3.25 15.30 1.95
CA VAL A 124 -4.50 15.80 1.35
C VAL A 124 -5.35 14.63 0.82
N LEU A 125 -4.74 13.68 0.11
CA LEU A 125 -5.46 12.56 -0.46
C LEU A 125 -5.98 11.60 0.62
N ALA A 126 -5.20 11.35 1.67
CA ALA A 126 -5.61 10.57 2.84
C ALA A 126 -6.87 11.17 3.49
N LEU A 127 -6.88 12.49 3.74
CA LEU A 127 -8.05 13.17 4.31
C LEU A 127 -9.26 13.14 3.38
N ARG A 128 -9.07 13.27 2.05
CA ARG A 128 -10.18 13.10 1.09
C ARG A 128 -10.76 11.69 1.12
N ARG A 129 -9.91 10.65 1.18
CA ARG A 129 -10.37 9.25 1.28
C ARG A 129 -11.15 9.03 2.56
N TYR A 130 -10.67 9.55 3.69
CA TYR A 130 -11.38 9.49 4.95
C TYR A 130 -12.74 10.16 4.88
N TRP A 131 -12.81 11.37 4.33
CA TRP A 131 -14.07 12.08 4.13
C TRP A 131 -15.06 11.22 3.33
N VAL A 132 -14.65 10.71 2.16
CA VAL A 132 -15.49 9.85 1.33
C VAL A 132 -15.95 8.60 2.08
N ALA A 133 -15.05 7.97 2.84
CA ALA A 133 -15.39 6.79 3.61
C ALA A 133 -16.36 7.07 4.77
N LYS A 134 -16.31 8.26 5.37
CA LYS A 134 -17.29 8.68 6.39
C LYS A 134 -18.66 8.95 5.78
N GLU A 135 -18.70 9.57 4.60
CA GLU A 135 -19.97 9.89 3.91
C GLU A 135 -20.65 8.66 3.30
N THR A 136 -19.86 7.72 2.77
CA THR A 136 -20.39 6.58 2.00
C THR A 136 -20.35 5.25 2.75
N GLY A 137 -19.59 5.18 3.84
CA GLY A 137 -19.23 3.93 4.50
C GLY A 137 -18.21 3.09 3.73
N ALA A 138 -17.82 3.48 2.50
CA ALA A 138 -16.98 2.67 1.62
C ALA A 138 -15.50 3.12 1.60
N HIS A 139 -14.57 2.17 1.54
CA HIS A 139 -13.14 2.45 1.49
C HIS A 139 -12.37 1.45 0.62
N LEU A 140 -11.18 1.84 0.16
CA LEU A 140 -10.33 1.00 -0.68
C LEU A 140 -9.28 0.25 0.14
N CYS A 141 -8.99 0.76 1.34
CA CYS A 141 -8.13 0.10 2.30
C CYS A 141 -8.45 0.52 3.73
N GLY A 142 -8.25 -0.34 4.73
CA GLY A 142 -8.54 0.01 6.14
C GLY A 142 -7.79 1.26 6.64
N ARG A 143 -6.62 1.56 6.06
CA ARG A 143 -5.85 2.79 6.34
C ARG A 143 -6.60 4.08 5.98
N ASP A 144 -7.55 4.01 5.04
CA ASP A 144 -8.37 5.15 4.62
C ASP A 144 -9.34 5.60 5.73
N ILE A 145 -9.65 4.73 6.70
CA ILE A 145 -10.56 5.01 7.83
C ILE A 145 -9.86 4.99 9.19
N ASP A 146 -8.54 4.87 9.20
CA ASP A 146 -7.74 4.85 10.43
C ASP A 146 -7.63 6.26 11.04
N TYR A 147 -8.18 6.42 12.26
CA TYR A 147 -8.18 7.71 12.96
C TYR A 147 -6.76 8.23 13.20
N ALA A 148 -5.84 7.37 13.65
CA ALA A 148 -4.48 7.79 13.98
C ALA A 148 -3.75 8.32 12.73
N HIS A 149 -3.90 7.64 11.59
CA HIS A 149 -3.36 8.08 10.31
C HIS A 149 -3.95 9.43 9.87
N MET A 150 -5.27 9.63 10.00
CA MET A 150 -5.89 10.90 9.62
C MET A 150 -5.49 12.05 10.52
N LYS A 151 -5.42 11.80 11.84
CA LYS A 151 -4.92 12.80 12.77
C LYS A 151 -3.49 13.20 12.41
N HIS A 152 -2.62 12.23 12.15
CA HIS A 152 -1.24 12.51 11.73
C HIS A 152 -1.16 13.31 10.43
N CYS A 153 -1.98 13.00 9.43
CA CYS A 153 -2.02 13.76 8.18
C CYS A 153 -2.51 15.19 8.40
N LEU A 154 -3.54 15.38 9.22
CA LEU A 154 -4.06 16.69 9.56
C LEU A 154 -3.03 17.52 10.34
N ASP A 155 -2.43 16.95 11.38
CA ASP A 155 -1.38 17.60 12.18
C ASP A 155 -0.19 18.00 11.27
N SER A 156 0.22 17.13 10.34
CA SER A 156 1.33 17.42 9.42
C SER A 156 1.02 18.57 8.45
N LEU A 157 -0.24 18.68 8.00
CA LEU A 157 -0.68 19.81 7.18
C LEU A 157 -0.78 21.09 8.01
N ASP A 158 -1.23 20.99 9.26
CA ASP A 158 -1.33 22.09 10.21
C ASP A 158 0.06 22.69 10.52
N GLU A 159 1.04 21.86 10.87
CA GLU A 159 2.42 22.28 11.13
C GLU A 159 3.06 23.00 9.93
N LYS A 160 2.68 22.59 8.71
CA LYS A 160 3.18 23.20 7.48
C LYS A 160 2.43 24.48 7.10
N ALA A 161 1.15 24.56 7.41
CA ALA A 161 0.34 25.76 7.18
C ALA A 161 0.64 26.85 8.22
N PHE A 162 0.98 26.45 9.44
CA PHE A 162 1.24 27.31 10.59
C PHE A 162 2.64 27.01 11.19
N PRO A 163 3.73 27.18 10.43
CA PRO A 163 5.06 26.90 10.94
C PRO A 163 5.39 27.81 12.13
N PRO A 164 5.97 27.27 13.22
CA PRO A 164 6.34 28.09 14.36
C PRO A 164 7.55 28.97 14.04
N GLY A 165 7.58 30.18 14.61
CA GLY A 165 8.75 31.07 14.53
C GLY A 165 8.80 31.97 13.29
N PRO A 166 9.92 32.66 13.07
CA PRO A 166 10.10 33.55 11.92
C PRO A 166 10.24 32.76 10.61
N MET A 167 10.10 33.43 9.47
CA MET A 167 10.27 32.83 8.14
C MET A 167 11.67 32.23 7.98
N GLU A 168 11.75 30.92 7.71
CA GLU A 168 12.98 30.21 7.36
C GLU A 168 12.99 29.84 5.87
N ASP A 169 14.18 29.80 5.27
CA ASP A 169 14.39 29.33 3.90
C ASP A 169 14.50 27.80 3.90
N VAL A 170 13.54 27.11 3.29
CA VAL A 170 13.36 25.66 3.48
C VAL A 170 13.72 24.87 2.22
N GLY A 171 14.75 24.02 2.33
CA GLY A 171 15.08 23.02 1.33
C GLY A 171 15.70 21.77 1.98
N LYS A 172 14.91 20.70 2.10
CA LYS A 172 15.43 19.36 2.42
C LYS A 172 14.80 18.33 1.50
N GLY A 173 15.66 17.50 0.89
CA GLY A 173 15.22 16.27 0.24
C GLY A 173 15.06 15.16 1.28
N TYR A 174 13.98 14.39 1.17
CA TYR A 174 13.70 13.29 2.08
C TYR A 174 13.91 11.95 1.36
N ARG A 175 14.09 10.87 2.13
CA ARG A 175 14.03 9.49 1.65
C ARG A 175 12.88 8.76 2.33
N LEU A 176 12.16 7.94 1.58
CA LEU A 176 11.05 7.12 2.06
C LEU A 176 11.43 5.65 1.90
N TRP A 177 11.23 4.85 2.94
CA TRP A 177 11.37 3.40 2.84
C TRP A 177 10.11 2.81 2.23
N TRP A 178 10.24 2.14 1.09
CA TRP A 178 9.11 1.50 0.44
C TRP A 178 8.60 0.29 1.24
N GLN A 179 7.29 0.24 1.43
CA GLN A 179 6.59 -0.80 2.17
C GLN A 179 5.35 -1.21 1.40
N THR A 180 5.47 -2.24 0.57
CA THR A 180 4.32 -2.80 -0.13
C THR A 180 3.32 -3.36 0.87
N LYS A 181 2.14 -2.76 0.91
CA LYS A 181 0.98 -3.24 1.66
C LYS A 181 -0.03 -3.81 0.67
N VAL A 182 -0.89 -4.71 1.12
CA VAL A 182 -1.97 -5.29 0.32
C VAL A 182 -3.24 -5.19 1.13
N CYS A 183 -4.29 -4.62 0.54
CA CYS A 183 -5.61 -4.47 1.14
C CYS A 183 -6.56 -5.50 0.52
N TYR A 184 -7.11 -6.42 1.31
CA TYR A 184 -7.92 -7.54 0.81
C TYR A 184 -9.03 -7.93 1.79
N ASP A 185 -9.95 -8.79 1.35
CA ASP A 185 -11.01 -9.39 2.17
C ASP A 185 -10.66 -10.80 2.67
#